data_AF-A0A2J8VW12-F1
#
_entry.id   AF-A0A2J8VW12-F1
#
_cell.length_a   1.000
_cell.length_b   1.000
_cell.length_c   1.000
_cell.angle_alpha   90.00
_cell.angle_beta   90.00
_cell.angle_gamma   90.00
#
_symmetry.space_group_name_H-M   'P 1'
#
loop_
_entity.id
_entity.type
_entity.pdbx_description
1 polymer ?
#
loop_
_entity_poly.entity_id
_entity_poly.type
_entity_poly.pdbx_seq_one_letter_code
_entity_poly.pdbx_strand_id
1 'polypeptide(L)'
;RILFTPEENKDYAHTLTCVTEREKFIVPIKARGARAILDFPDKLNFSTCPVKYSTQKILLVRNIGNKNAVFHIKTCRPFSVEPAVGTLNVGESMQLEVEFAPQSVGDHSGRLIVCYDTGEKVFVSLYGAAIDMNIRLDKNSLTIEKTYISLANQRTITIHNRSNIIAHFLWKVFATQQEEDREKYRWMAPFVPGQVWTWEYFF
;
A
#
# COMPACT_ATOMS: atom_id res chain seq x y z
N ARG A 1 -13.63 37.64 31.12
CA ARG A 1 -14.30 37.06 29.94
C ARG A 1 -13.58 37.60 28.71
N ILE A 2 -12.93 36.75 27.92
CA ILE A 2 -12.22 37.15 26.70
C ILE A 2 -13.21 36.98 25.55
N LEU A 3 -13.46 38.06 24.79
CA LEU A 3 -14.34 38.04 23.62
C LEU A 3 -13.45 38.13 22.37
N PHE A 4 -13.57 37.16 21.47
CA PHE A 4 -12.84 37.13 20.20
C PHE A 4 -13.81 37.46 19.07
N THR A 5 -13.52 38.53 18.33
CA THR A 5 -14.31 39.00 17.18
C THR A 5 -13.38 39.05 15.96
N PRO A 6 -13.33 37.99 15.12
CA PRO A 6 -12.47 37.98 13.95
C PRO A 6 -13.04 38.93 12.87
N GLU A 7 -12.18 39.79 12.31
CA GLU A 7 -12.55 40.69 11.20
C GLU A 7 -12.38 40.01 9.83
N GLU A 8 -11.43 39.07 9.75
CA GLU A 8 -11.12 38.28 8.56
C GLU A 8 -10.87 36.81 8.89
N ASN A 9 -11.07 35.91 7.91
CA ASN A 9 -10.82 34.47 8.05
C ASN A 9 -9.31 34.14 7.91
N LYS A 10 -8.53 34.49 8.94
CA LYS A 10 -7.08 34.30 9.01
C LYS A 10 -6.69 33.73 10.37
N ASP A 11 -5.44 33.29 10.48
CA ASP A 11 -4.87 32.90 11.76
C ASP A 11 -4.55 34.14 12.59
N TYR A 12 -5.11 34.21 13.79
CA TYR A 12 -4.80 35.22 14.78
C TYR A 12 -3.92 34.61 15.85
N ALA A 13 -2.77 35.22 16.09
CA ALA A 13 -1.93 34.95 17.25
C ALA A 13 -1.91 36.22 18.11
N HIS A 14 -2.30 36.10 19.37
CA HIS A 14 -2.27 37.18 20.33
C HIS A 14 -1.64 36.69 21.63
N THR A 15 -0.84 37.51 22.28
CA THR A 15 -0.21 37.16 23.56
C THR A 15 -0.82 38.00 24.66
N LEU A 16 -1.62 37.39 25.53
CA LEU A 16 -2.03 38.05 26.77
C LEU A 16 -0.86 38.04 27.73
N THR A 17 -0.54 39.20 28.27
CA THR A 17 0.39 39.26 29.39
C THR A 17 -0.37 39.58 30.66
N CYS A 18 -0.34 38.66 31.62
CA CYS A 18 -0.80 38.92 32.97
C CYS A 18 0.38 39.33 33.84
N VAL A 19 0.20 40.45 34.55
CA VAL A 19 1.19 40.97 35.48
C VAL A 19 0.61 40.87 36.87
N THR A 20 1.34 40.22 37.77
CA THR A 20 1.10 40.22 39.22
C THR A 20 2.22 41.01 39.89
N GLU A 21 2.09 41.31 41.18
CA GLU A 21 3.11 42.04 41.95
C GLU A 21 4.46 41.31 42.02
N ARG A 22 4.51 40.01 41.72
CA ARG A 22 5.73 39.18 41.82
C ARG A 22 6.19 38.61 40.49
N GLU A 23 5.27 38.35 39.56
CA GLU A 23 5.59 37.67 38.30
C GLU A 23 4.73 38.15 37.13
N LYS A 24 5.29 38.05 35.93
CA LYS A 24 4.63 38.32 34.65
C LYS A 24 4.52 37.01 33.88
N PHE A 25 3.30 36.56 33.60
CA PHE A 25 3.05 35.35 32.81
C PHE A 25 2.40 35.70 31.46
N ILE A 26 2.88 35.05 30.40
CA ILE A 26 2.42 35.26 29.02
C ILE A 26 1.58 34.06 28.60
N VAL A 27 0.32 34.32 28.24
CA VAL A 27 -0.62 33.32 27.72
C VAL A 27 -0.82 33.57 26.22
N PRO A 28 -0.24 32.73 25.34
CA PRO A 28 -0.47 32.82 23.90
C PRO A 28 -1.87 32.30 23.55
N ILE A 29 -2.71 33.18 23.01
CA ILE A 29 -3.98 32.87 22.38
C ILE A 29 -3.73 32.69 20.88
N LYS A 30 -4.12 31.53 20.34
CA LYS A 30 -4.09 31.27 18.89
C LYS A 30 -5.52 30.93 18.45
N ALA A 31 -6.07 31.71 17.54
CA ALA A 31 -7.30 31.37 16.83
C ALA A 31 -6.92 31.05 15.38
N ARG A 32 -7.20 29.83 14.93
CA ARG A 32 -6.94 29.43 13.55
C ARG A 32 -8.17 29.74 12.69
N GLY A 33 -7.94 30.25 11.48
CA GLY A 33 -9.02 30.47 10.51
C GLY A 33 -9.67 29.15 10.09
N ALA A 34 -10.77 29.23 9.34
CA ALA A 34 -11.43 28.06 8.76
C ALA A 34 -10.45 27.32 7.83
N ARG A 35 -10.11 26.08 8.19
CA ARG A 35 -9.21 25.21 7.43
C ARG A 35 -9.85 23.87 7.19
N ALA A 36 -9.46 23.23 6.10
CA ALA A 36 -9.66 21.82 5.88
C ALA A 36 -8.70 21.04 6.77
N ILE A 37 -9.22 20.14 7.60
CA ILE A 37 -8.39 19.31 8.48
C ILE A 37 -8.94 17.89 8.40
N LEU A 38 -8.16 16.99 7.84
CA LEU A 38 -8.49 15.57 7.81
C LEU A 38 -7.83 14.86 8.99
N ASP A 39 -8.63 14.03 9.66
CA ASP A 39 -8.26 13.21 10.81
C ASP A 39 -7.44 11.99 10.34
N PHE A 40 -6.13 12.18 10.15
CA PHE A 40 -5.18 11.12 9.82
C PHE A 40 -4.39 10.70 11.06
N PRO A 41 -4.10 9.40 11.24
CA PRO A 41 -3.20 8.94 12.29
C PRO A 41 -1.75 9.33 11.98
N ASP A 42 -0.93 9.58 13.01
CA ASP A 42 0.49 9.90 12.84
C ASP A 42 1.30 8.73 12.26
N LYS A 43 0.89 7.50 12.58
CA LYS A 43 1.54 6.26 12.16
C LYS A 43 0.54 5.19 11.75
N LEU A 44 0.84 4.49 10.67
CA LEU A 44 0.11 3.32 10.20
C LEU A 44 1.04 2.10 10.18
N ASN A 45 0.74 1.12 11.02
CA ASN A 45 1.49 -0.13 11.10
C ASN A 45 0.70 -1.27 10.43
N PHE A 46 1.33 -1.96 9.49
CA PHE A 46 0.83 -3.15 8.78
C PHE A 46 1.17 -4.46 9.47
N SER A 47 1.89 -4.41 10.58
CA SER A 47 2.41 -5.55 11.33
C SER A 47 3.32 -6.42 10.46
N THR A 48 3.28 -7.75 10.67
CA THR A 48 4.10 -8.69 9.94
C THR A 48 3.33 -9.24 8.74
N CYS A 49 3.88 -9.06 7.55
CA CYS A 49 3.28 -9.47 6.28
C CYS A 49 4.24 -10.39 5.53
N PRO A 50 3.77 -11.43 4.84
CA PRO A 50 4.62 -12.23 3.97
C PRO A 50 5.17 -11.44 2.78
N VAL A 51 6.42 -11.73 2.41
CA VAL A 51 6.99 -11.26 1.15
C VAL A 51 6.19 -11.83 -0.04
N LYS A 52 6.01 -11.03 -1.09
CA LYS A 52 5.19 -11.31 -2.30
C LYS A 52 3.67 -11.40 -2.05
N TYR A 53 3.21 -11.18 -0.82
CA TYR A 53 1.80 -10.97 -0.54
C TYR A 53 1.54 -9.50 -0.29
N SER A 54 0.35 -9.03 -0.62
CA SER A 54 -0.09 -7.71 -0.21
C SER A 54 -1.01 -7.79 0.99
N THR A 55 -0.92 -6.79 1.87
CA THR A 55 -1.81 -6.60 3.01
C THR A 55 -2.48 -5.25 2.87
N GLN A 56 -3.81 -5.24 2.93
CA GLN A 56 -4.62 -4.03 2.81
C GLN A 56 -5.15 -3.64 4.18
N LYS A 57 -5.24 -2.33 4.42
CA LYS A 57 -5.81 -1.76 5.64
C LYS A 57 -6.70 -0.59 5.29
N ILE A 58 -7.94 -0.65 5.76
CA ILE A 58 -8.90 0.44 5.60
C ILE A 58 -8.65 1.49 6.68
N LEU A 59 -8.43 2.72 6.24
CA LEU A 59 -8.28 3.90 7.05
C LEU A 59 -9.52 4.77 6.91
N LEU A 60 -10.25 4.99 8.00
CA LEU A 60 -11.36 5.93 8.04
C LEU A 60 -10.81 7.34 8.28
N VAL A 61 -10.99 8.23 7.31
CA VAL A 61 -10.57 9.63 7.37
C VAL A 61 -11.80 10.51 7.43
N ARG A 62 -11.79 11.50 8.32
CA ARG A 62 -12.91 12.43 8.53
C ARG A 62 -12.45 13.87 8.44
N ASN A 63 -13.25 14.73 7.81
CA ASN A 63 -12.99 16.16 7.82
C ASN A 63 -13.50 16.80 9.12
N ILE A 64 -12.56 17.05 10.03
CA ILE A 64 -12.76 17.76 11.31
C ILE A 64 -12.51 19.27 11.18
N GLY A 65 -12.19 19.73 9.97
CA GLY A 65 -12.02 21.14 9.65
C GLY A 65 -13.34 21.89 9.52
N ASN A 66 -13.25 23.19 9.25
CA ASN A 66 -14.40 24.08 9.04
C ASN A 66 -14.51 24.53 7.58
N LYS A 67 -13.84 23.83 6.66
CA LYS A 67 -13.88 24.05 5.21
C LYS A 67 -13.84 22.69 4.50
N ASN A 68 -14.41 22.62 3.29
CA ASN A 68 -14.26 21.47 2.40
C ASN A 68 -12.77 21.15 2.17
N ALA A 69 -12.41 19.87 2.25
CA ALA A 69 -11.05 19.38 2.13
C ALA A 69 -10.85 18.69 0.77
N VAL A 70 -10.04 19.28 -0.10
CA VAL A 70 -9.55 18.63 -1.31
C VAL A 70 -8.12 18.18 -1.07
N PHE A 71 -7.86 16.89 -1.23
CA PHE A 71 -6.55 16.31 -0.91
C PHE A 71 -6.05 15.36 -2.00
N HIS A 72 -4.73 15.28 -2.11
CA HIS A 72 -4.00 14.38 -2.99
C HIS A 72 -2.90 13.68 -2.19
N ILE A 73 -2.93 12.35 -2.18
CA ILE A 73 -2.03 11.50 -1.42
C ILE A 73 -0.94 10.95 -2.35
N LYS A 74 0.30 11.07 -1.90
CA LYS A 74 1.47 10.49 -2.57
C LYS A 74 2.17 9.51 -1.65
N THR A 75 2.49 8.34 -2.19
CA THR A 75 3.31 7.31 -1.54
C THR A 75 4.12 6.58 -2.62
N CYS A 76 5.08 5.76 -2.21
CA CYS A 76 5.87 4.92 -3.10
C CYS A 76 5.84 3.45 -2.66
N ARG A 77 6.13 2.55 -3.61
CA ARG A 77 6.30 1.12 -3.34
C ARG A 77 7.31 0.93 -2.19
N PRO A 78 7.06 0.00 -1.25
CA PRO A 78 6.05 -1.08 -1.30
C PRO A 78 4.62 -0.67 -0.88
N PHE A 79 4.35 0.60 -0.60
CA PHE A 79 3.03 1.07 -0.19
C PHE A 79 2.23 1.69 -1.35
N SER A 80 0.93 1.43 -1.38
CA SER A 80 -0.07 2.00 -2.31
C SER A 80 -1.27 2.52 -1.52
N VAL A 81 -2.04 3.44 -2.09
CA VAL A 81 -3.29 3.95 -1.47
C VAL A 81 -4.34 4.23 -2.53
N GLU A 82 -5.58 3.83 -2.25
CA GLU A 82 -6.74 4.11 -3.08
C GLU A 82 -7.96 4.52 -2.23
N PRO A 83 -8.69 5.58 -2.59
CA PRO A 83 -8.37 6.55 -3.63
C PRO A 83 -7.19 7.46 -3.23
N ALA A 84 -6.31 7.78 -4.18
CA ALA A 84 -5.21 8.72 -3.96
C ALA A 84 -5.65 10.19 -3.98
N VAL A 85 -6.86 10.49 -4.47
CA VAL A 85 -7.41 11.85 -4.53
C VAL A 85 -8.85 11.80 -4.05
N GLY A 86 -9.25 12.80 -3.28
CA GLY A 86 -10.62 12.89 -2.81
C GLY A 86 -10.99 14.28 -2.34
N THR A 87 -12.29 14.46 -2.15
CA THR A 87 -12.89 15.66 -1.59
C THR A 87 -13.83 15.25 -0.47
N LEU A 88 -13.70 15.84 0.72
CA LEU A 88 -14.59 15.60 1.86
C LEU A 88 -15.19 16.91 2.35
N ASN A 89 -16.51 17.00 2.38
CA ASN A 89 -17.20 18.13 3.01
C ASN A 89 -16.99 18.11 4.53
N VAL A 90 -17.30 19.24 5.18
CA VAL A 90 -17.18 19.36 6.64
C VAL A 90 -18.05 18.31 7.34
N GLY A 91 -17.44 17.53 8.24
CA GLY A 91 -18.12 16.47 8.97
C GLY A 91 -18.27 15.14 8.22
N GLU A 92 -17.98 15.09 6.92
CA GLU A 92 -18.01 13.83 6.15
C GLU A 92 -16.81 12.94 6.49
N SER A 93 -16.98 11.64 6.20
CA SER A 93 -15.94 10.62 6.36
C SER A 93 -15.80 9.79 5.09
N MET A 94 -14.58 9.32 4.82
CA MET A 94 -14.22 8.50 3.67
C MET A 94 -13.33 7.35 4.11
N GLN A 95 -13.47 6.21 3.46
CA GLN A 95 -12.57 5.07 3.61
C GLN A 95 -11.46 5.17 2.57
N LEU A 96 -10.22 5.10 3.03
CA LEU A 96 -9.02 4.97 2.21
C LEU A 96 -8.43 3.59 2.41
N GLU A 97 -8.19 2.87 1.34
CA GLU A 97 -7.52 1.59 1.38
C GLU A 97 -6.02 1.80 1.18
N VAL A 98 -5.22 1.46 2.19
CA VAL A 98 -3.76 1.50 2.08
C VAL A 98 -3.26 0.07 1.95
N GLU A 99 -2.49 -0.19 0.90
CA GLU A 99 -1.93 -1.51 0.60
C GLU A 99 -0.42 -1.51 0.86
N PHE A 100 0.09 -2.60 1.43
CA PHE A 100 1.51 -2.88 1.62
C PHE A 100 1.88 -4.18 0.92
N ALA A 101 2.74 -4.11 -0.10
CA ALA A 101 3.15 -5.24 -0.94
C ALA A 101 4.69 -5.36 -0.99
N PRO A 102 5.34 -5.90 0.07
CA PRO A 102 6.79 -6.02 0.13
C PRO A 102 7.34 -7.08 -0.84
N GLN A 103 8.43 -6.74 -1.53
CA GLN A 103 9.13 -7.63 -2.46
C GLN A 103 10.39 -8.28 -1.85
N SER A 104 10.88 -7.76 -0.73
CA SER A 104 12.05 -8.27 -0.02
C SER A 104 11.74 -8.46 1.46
N VAL A 105 12.42 -9.42 2.09
CA VAL A 105 12.34 -9.69 3.52
C VAL A 105 12.98 -8.53 4.29
N GLY A 106 12.40 -8.16 5.42
CA GLY A 106 12.92 -7.11 6.31
C GLY A 106 11.89 -6.04 6.65
N ASP A 107 12.32 -5.05 7.42
CA ASP A 107 11.49 -3.92 7.81
C ASP A 107 11.39 -2.89 6.68
N HIS A 108 10.17 -2.48 6.35
CA HIS A 108 9.88 -1.46 5.36
C HIS A 108 9.24 -0.25 6.03
N SER A 109 9.91 0.89 5.96
CA SER A 109 9.40 2.17 6.44
C SER A 109 9.18 3.12 5.27
N GLY A 110 8.05 3.81 5.27
CA GLY A 110 7.68 4.78 4.24
C GLY A 110 6.97 5.99 4.81
N ARG A 111 6.63 6.95 3.95
CA ARG A 111 5.82 8.10 4.32
C ARG A 111 4.70 8.30 3.30
N LEU A 112 3.50 8.45 3.81
CA LEU A 112 2.33 8.88 3.06
C LEU A 112 2.21 10.40 3.20
N ILE A 113 2.19 11.09 2.07
CA ILE A 113 2.18 12.56 2.00
C ILE A 113 0.82 13.01 1.51
N VAL A 114 0.03 13.64 2.38
CA VAL A 114 -1.26 14.23 2.03
C VAL A 114 -1.01 15.69 1.67
N CYS A 115 -1.28 16.07 0.42
CA CYS A 115 -1.19 17.44 -0.07
C CYS A 115 -2.59 18.03 -0.18
N TYR A 116 -2.84 19.15 0.47
CA TYR A 116 -4.08 19.91 0.32
C TYR A 116 -3.99 20.89 -0.85
N ASP A 117 -5.14 21.29 -1.39
CA ASP A 117 -5.26 22.35 -2.40
C ASP A 117 -4.74 23.71 -1.90
N THR A 118 -4.81 23.96 -0.60
CA THR A 118 -4.26 25.14 0.09
C THR A 118 -2.72 25.17 0.11
N GLY A 119 -2.06 24.09 -0.29
CA GLY A 119 -0.60 23.94 -0.25
C GLY A 119 -0.05 23.37 1.05
N GLU A 120 -0.90 23.18 2.08
CA GLU A 120 -0.53 22.48 3.31
C GLU A 120 -0.22 21.00 3.02
N LYS A 121 0.71 20.42 3.79
CA LYS A 121 1.10 19.01 3.66
C LYS A 121 1.10 18.32 5.02
N VAL A 122 0.55 17.11 5.07
CA VAL A 122 0.55 16.24 6.24
C VAL A 122 1.32 14.97 5.91
N PHE A 123 2.08 14.48 6.89
CA PHE A 123 2.92 13.30 6.75
C PHE A 123 2.43 12.22 7.70
N VAL A 124 2.20 11.02 7.17
CA VAL A 124 1.87 9.83 7.95
C VAL A 124 3.00 8.83 7.81
N SER A 125 3.51 8.33 8.92
CA SER A 125 4.59 7.34 8.92
C SER A 125 4.00 5.95 8.64
N LEU A 126 4.49 5.26 7.62
CA LEU A 126 4.10 3.90 7.28
C LEU A 126 5.17 2.92 7.74
N TYR A 127 4.77 1.81 8.33
CA TYR A 127 5.68 0.73 8.72
C TYR A 127 5.04 -0.63 8.48
N GLY A 128 5.82 -1.58 7.97
CA GLY A 128 5.45 -2.98 7.84
C GLY A 128 6.70 -3.86 7.85
N ALA A 129 6.62 -5.00 8.53
CA ALA A 129 7.69 -6.00 8.57
C ALA A 129 7.38 -7.11 7.58
N ALA A 130 8.30 -7.39 6.66
CA ALA A 130 8.16 -8.43 5.66
C ALA A 130 8.92 -9.69 6.08
N ILE A 131 8.24 -10.83 6.17
CA ILE A 131 8.86 -12.13 6.52
C ILE A 131 8.81 -13.11 5.35
N ASP A 132 9.80 -14.00 5.30
CA ASP A 132 9.75 -15.14 4.38
C ASP A 132 8.81 -16.21 4.94
N MET A 133 7.94 -16.74 4.09
CA MET A 133 7.01 -17.80 4.46
C MET A 133 7.68 -19.15 4.27
N ASN A 134 7.60 -20.01 5.28
CA ASN A 134 8.16 -21.34 5.20
C ASN A 134 7.22 -22.30 4.45
N ILE A 135 7.03 -22.03 3.16
CA ILE A 135 6.31 -22.89 2.22
C ILE A 135 7.37 -23.64 1.41
N ARG A 136 7.38 -24.97 1.53
CA ARG A 136 8.38 -25.81 0.86
C ARG A 136 7.71 -26.93 0.09
N LEU A 137 8.31 -27.31 -1.02
CA LEU A 137 8.00 -28.56 -1.70
C LEU A 137 8.79 -29.69 -1.02
N ASP A 138 8.21 -30.89 -0.96
CA ASP A 138 8.96 -32.09 -0.54
C ASP A 138 10.09 -32.41 -1.52
N LYS A 139 9.89 -32.10 -2.81
CA LYS A 139 10.83 -32.29 -3.91
C LYS A 139 10.83 -31.08 -4.83
N ASN A 140 12.03 -30.60 -5.20
CA ASN A 140 12.20 -29.47 -6.12
C ASN A 140 12.15 -29.89 -7.60
N SER A 141 12.26 -31.18 -7.87
CA SER A 141 12.16 -31.74 -9.20
C SER A 141 11.48 -33.11 -9.14
N LEU A 142 10.73 -33.42 -10.18
CA LEU A 142 10.05 -34.70 -10.33
C LEU A 142 10.38 -35.25 -11.71
N THR A 143 11.14 -36.34 -11.74
CA THR A 143 11.39 -37.07 -12.98
C THR A 143 10.39 -38.20 -13.07
N ILE A 144 9.54 -38.17 -14.11
CA ILE A 144 8.62 -39.25 -14.42
C ILE A 144 9.36 -40.20 -15.37
N GLU A 145 9.52 -41.45 -14.96
CA GLU A 145 10.20 -42.46 -15.77
C GLU A 145 9.34 -42.87 -16.97
N LYS A 146 10.01 -43.30 -18.05
CA LYS A 146 9.33 -43.80 -19.25
C LYS A 146 8.52 -45.04 -18.87
N THR A 147 7.27 -45.07 -19.33
CA THR A 147 6.34 -46.19 -19.16
C THR A 147 6.01 -46.79 -20.52
N TYR A 148 5.61 -48.05 -20.55
CA TYR A 148 5.20 -48.71 -21.79
C TYR A 148 3.90 -48.08 -22.33
N ILE A 149 3.69 -48.19 -23.65
CA ILE A 149 2.46 -47.78 -24.31
C ILE A 149 1.27 -48.41 -23.58
N SER A 150 0.22 -47.64 -23.29
CA SER A 150 -0.98 -47.99 -22.49
C SER A 150 -0.86 -48.04 -20.96
N LEU A 151 0.33 -47.87 -20.37
CA LEU A 151 0.49 -47.78 -18.91
C LEU A 151 0.65 -46.33 -18.48
N ALA A 152 -0.06 -45.90 -17.42
CA ALA A 152 0.08 -44.57 -16.85
C ALA A 152 1.07 -44.58 -15.68
N ASN A 153 2.03 -43.64 -15.68
CA ASN A 153 2.93 -43.40 -14.55
C ASN A 153 2.55 -42.07 -13.89
N GLN A 154 2.22 -42.12 -12.60
CA GLN A 154 1.91 -40.93 -11.81
C GLN A 154 2.91 -40.77 -10.68
N ARG A 155 3.24 -39.51 -10.39
CA ARG A 155 4.09 -39.13 -9.28
C ARG A 155 3.45 -37.93 -8.57
N THR A 156 3.59 -37.89 -7.25
CA THR A 156 2.99 -36.86 -6.40
C THR A 156 4.08 -35.99 -5.80
N ILE A 157 3.85 -34.68 -5.79
CA ILE A 157 4.62 -33.67 -5.06
C ILE A 157 3.73 -33.14 -3.94
N THR A 158 4.29 -32.94 -2.75
CA THR A 158 3.57 -32.42 -1.59
C THR A 158 4.07 -31.02 -1.24
N ILE A 159 3.12 -30.09 -1.06
CA ILE A 159 3.42 -28.74 -0.59
C ILE A 159 3.24 -28.70 0.94
N HIS A 160 4.30 -28.37 1.65
CA HIS A 160 4.28 -28.17 3.10
C HIS A 160 4.19 -26.68 3.40
N ASN A 161 3.02 -26.23 3.88
CA ASN A 161 2.87 -24.90 4.47
C ASN A 161 3.05 -25.00 6.00
N ARG A 162 4.21 -24.61 6.51
CA ARG A 162 4.47 -24.52 7.96
C ARG A 162 4.25 -23.12 8.51
N SER A 163 3.52 -22.28 7.79
CA SER A 163 3.25 -20.89 8.14
C SER A 163 1.83 -20.73 8.67
N ASN A 164 1.57 -19.65 9.40
CA ASN A 164 0.26 -19.34 9.99
C ASN A 164 -0.70 -18.61 9.03
N ILE A 165 -0.39 -18.56 7.73
CA ILE A 165 -1.15 -17.82 6.70
C ILE A 165 -1.50 -18.78 5.56
N ILE A 166 -2.69 -18.60 4.98
CA ILE A 166 -3.16 -19.36 3.82
C ILE A 166 -2.30 -19.00 2.61
N ALA A 167 -1.60 -19.98 2.06
CA ALA A 167 -0.80 -19.81 0.85
C ALA A 167 -1.69 -20.02 -0.39
N HIS A 168 -1.81 -18.98 -1.22
CA HIS A 168 -2.38 -19.14 -2.56
C HIS A 168 -1.26 -19.55 -3.52
N PHE A 169 -1.46 -20.64 -4.26
CA PHE A 169 -0.47 -21.14 -5.21
C PHE A 169 -1.12 -21.47 -6.56
N LEU A 170 -0.32 -21.35 -7.61
CA LEU A 170 -0.67 -21.70 -8.98
C LEU A 170 0.51 -22.47 -9.57
N TRP A 171 0.22 -23.57 -10.27
CA TRP A 171 1.23 -24.28 -11.05
C TRP A 171 1.50 -23.47 -12.32
N LYS A 172 2.77 -23.10 -12.53
CA LYS A 172 3.23 -22.43 -13.74
C LYS A 172 4.24 -23.32 -14.45
N VAL A 173 4.20 -23.30 -15.78
CA VAL A 173 5.19 -23.97 -16.63
C VAL A 173 6.56 -23.29 -16.53
N PHE A 174 6.56 -21.96 -16.31
CA PHE A 174 7.78 -21.15 -16.21
C PHE A 174 8.00 -20.64 -14.79
N ALA A 175 9.27 -20.57 -14.37
CA ALA A 175 9.64 -20.20 -13.01
C ALA A 175 9.51 -18.68 -12.76
N THR A 176 9.68 -17.86 -13.78
CA THR A 176 9.61 -16.40 -13.68
C THR A 176 8.67 -15.77 -14.72
N GLN A 177 8.11 -14.60 -14.38
CA GLN A 177 7.28 -13.83 -15.31
C GLN A 177 8.07 -13.40 -16.56
N GLN A 178 9.37 -13.12 -16.42
CA GLN A 178 10.24 -12.76 -17.54
C GLN A 178 10.42 -13.89 -18.55
N GLU A 179 10.57 -15.13 -18.08
CA GLU A 179 10.67 -16.30 -18.97
C GLU A 179 9.35 -16.55 -19.71
N GLU A 180 8.23 -16.41 -19.00
CA GLU A 180 6.89 -16.51 -19.58
C GLU A 180 6.68 -15.43 -20.66
N ASP A 181 7.06 -14.18 -20.40
CA ASP A 181 6.95 -13.08 -21.35
C ASP A 181 7.88 -13.29 -22.55
N ARG A 182 9.13 -13.75 -22.34
CA ARG A 182 10.08 -14.06 -23.41
C ARG A 182 9.55 -15.14 -24.35
N GLU A 183 8.98 -16.20 -23.80
CA GLU A 183 8.33 -17.25 -24.58
C GLU A 183 7.13 -16.68 -25.34
N LYS A 184 6.22 -15.96 -24.68
CA LYS A 184 5.07 -15.29 -25.34
C LYS A 184 5.52 -14.39 -26.49
N TYR A 185 6.57 -13.58 -26.32
CA TYR A 185 7.12 -12.76 -27.39
C TYR A 185 7.71 -13.60 -28.54
N ARG A 186 8.26 -14.78 -28.26
CA ARG A 186 8.71 -15.72 -29.29
C ARG A 186 7.54 -16.28 -30.11
N TRP A 187 6.40 -16.56 -29.47
CA TRP A 187 5.18 -17.03 -30.14
C TRP A 187 4.38 -15.91 -30.84
N MET A 188 4.54 -14.66 -30.41
CA MET A 188 3.90 -13.47 -30.99
C MET A 188 4.77 -12.74 -32.04
N ALA A 189 5.95 -13.26 -32.36
CA ALA A 189 6.77 -12.70 -33.44
C ALA A 189 5.98 -12.77 -34.76
N PRO A 190 5.92 -11.67 -35.55
CA PRO A 190 5.13 -11.62 -36.76
C PRO A 190 5.58 -12.71 -37.74
N PHE A 191 4.59 -13.40 -38.30
CA PHE A 191 4.73 -14.41 -39.34
C PHE A 191 5.71 -13.93 -40.42
N VAL A 192 6.91 -14.51 -40.48
CA VAL A 192 7.82 -14.29 -41.61
C VAL A 192 7.33 -15.22 -42.72
N PRO A 193 6.85 -14.71 -43.88
CA PRO A 193 6.36 -15.59 -44.94
C PRO A 193 7.54 -16.43 -45.47
N GLY A 194 7.47 -17.75 -45.30
CA GLY A 194 8.44 -18.67 -45.93
C GLY A 194 8.99 -19.79 -45.07
N GLN A 195 8.68 -19.88 -43.77
CA GLN A 195 9.06 -21.07 -42.99
C GLN A 195 7.90 -22.05 -42.87
N VAL A 196 8.05 -23.20 -43.54
CA VAL A 196 7.24 -24.39 -43.33
C VAL A 196 7.65 -24.97 -41.97
N TRP A 197 6.80 -24.82 -40.96
CA TRP A 197 6.95 -25.50 -39.68
C TRP A 197 5.96 -26.67 -39.65
N THR A 198 6.49 -27.88 -39.54
CA THR A 198 5.72 -29.10 -39.29
C THR A 198 5.14 -29.03 -37.88
N TRP A 199 3.82 -29.10 -37.78
CA TRP A 199 3.11 -29.19 -36.51
C TRP A 199 3.31 -30.59 -35.91
N GLU A 200 4.22 -30.72 -34.94
CA GLU A 200 4.17 -31.84 -34.00
C GLU A 200 3.75 -31.31 -32.63
N TYR A 201 2.57 -31.82 -32.22
CA TYR A 201 1.90 -31.73 -30.93
C TYR A 201 2.83 -31.63 -29.71
N PHE A 202 2.38 -30.96 -28.65
CA PHE A 202 2.30 -31.62 -27.33
C PHE A 202 1.12 -31.07 -26.49
N PHE A 203 0.45 -32.02 -25.86
CA PHE A 203 -0.65 -31.93 -24.90
C PHE A 203 -0.26 -31.21 -23.59
#